data_AF-A0A9E0BFH0-F1
#
_entry.id   AF-A0A9E0BFH0-F1
#
_cell.length_a   1.000
_cell.length_b   1.000
_cell.length_c   1.000
_cell.angle_alpha   90.00
_cell.angle_beta   90.00
_cell.angle_gamma   90.00
#
_symmetry.space_group_name_H-M   'P 1'
#
loop_
_entity.id
_entity.type
_entity.pdbx_description
1 polymer ?
#
loop_
_entity_poly.entity_id
_entity_poly.type
_entity_poly.pdbx_seq_one_letter_code
_entity_poly.pdbx_strand_id
1 'polypeptide(L)'
;MNNKMNVICPSCGAEFNKNLSQCPYCGNSNYYGQEKSYMKGLAGLRQRLAELADINKKIIVEEAVKVLVLVLAVVIILVAAIFSVKAIDRHNESIAVNNIRKEIIDGR
;
A
#
# COMPACT_ATOMS: atom_id res chain seq x y z
N MET A 1 -33.23 -20.36 -19.39
CA MET A 1 -33.11 -21.80 -19.70
C MET A 1 -32.40 -22.48 -18.53
N ASN A 2 -33.10 -23.20 -17.66
CA ASN A 2 -32.48 -24.00 -16.62
C ASN A 2 -31.87 -25.23 -17.29
N ASN A 3 -30.63 -25.10 -17.76
CA ASN A 3 -29.84 -26.22 -18.23
C ASN A 3 -29.54 -27.08 -16.98
N LYS A 4 -30.46 -27.99 -16.64
CA LYS A 4 -30.30 -28.93 -15.53
C LYS A 4 -29.16 -29.86 -15.91
N MET A 5 -27.95 -29.46 -15.55
CA MET A 5 -26.76 -30.27 -15.76
C MET A 5 -26.82 -31.43 -14.75
N ASN A 6 -27.45 -32.52 -15.20
CA ASN A 6 -27.68 -33.70 -14.40
C ASN A 6 -26.59 -34.74 -14.65
N VAL A 7 -26.35 -35.58 -13.65
CA VAL A 7 -25.43 -36.72 -13.72
C VAL A 7 -26.16 -37.95 -13.17
N ILE A 8 -25.79 -39.11 -13.68
CA ILE A 8 -26.30 -40.40 -13.20
C ILE A 8 -25.35 -40.90 -12.11
N CYS A 9 -25.90 -41.31 -10.97
CA CYS A 9 -25.11 -41.86 -9.89
C CYS A 9 -24.52 -43.22 -10.29
N PRO A 10 -23.20 -43.42 -10.21
CA PRO A 10 -22.60 -44.72 -10.55
C PRO A 10 -22.94 -45.83 -9.56
N SER A 11 -23.37 -45.50 -8.34
CA SER A 11 -23.71 -46.49 -7.31
C SER A 11 -25.17 -46.93 -7.32
N CYS A 12 -26.12 -46.03 -7.60
CA CYS A 12 -27.56 -46.34 -7.54
C CYS A 12 -28.33 -46.05 -8.83
N GLY A 13 -27.70 -45.51 -9.87
CA GLY A 13 -28.34 -45.21 -11.16
C GLY A 13 -29.31 -44.02 -11.14
N ALA A 14 -29.52 -43.35 -10.01
CA ALA A 14 -30.41 -42.21 -9.94
C ALA A 14 -29.82 -40.98 -10.65
N GLU A 15 -30.66 -40.23 -11.36
CA GLU A 15 -30.30 -38.96 -11.98
C GLU A 15 -30.43 -37.82 -10.97
N PHE A 16 -29.40 -37.00 -10.80
CA PHE A 16 -29.40 -35.87 -9.88
C PHE A 16 -28.54 -34.71 -10.36
N ASN A 17 -28.68 -33.56 -9.70
CA ASN A 17 -27.96 -32.34 -10.06
C ASN A 17 -26.44 -32.49 -9.82
N LYS A 18 -25.63 -32.23 -10.85
CA LYS A 18 -24.17 -32.39 -10.78
C LYS A 18 -23.46 -31.45 -9.81
N ASN A 19 -24.13 -30.41 -9.33
CA ASN A 19 -23.56 -29.46 -8.37
C ASN A 19 -23.61 -29.99 -6.92
N LEU A 20 -24.37 -31.05 -6.64
CA LEU A 20 -24.42 -31.67 -5.32
C LEU A 20 -23.14 -32.45 -5.08
N SER A 21 -22.52 -32.34 -3.90
CA SER A 21 -21.30 -33.09 -3.56
C SER A 21 -21.55 -34.58 -3.35
N GLN A 22 -22.79 -34.99 -3.14
CA GLN A 22 -23.21 -36.35 -2.89
C GLN A 22 -24.54 -36.65 -3.61
N CYS A 23 -24.76 -37.91 -3.97
CA CYS A 23 -26.03 -38.39 -4.48
C CYS A 23 -27.08 -38.32 -3.36
N PRO A 24 -28.21 -37.62 -3.55
CA PRO A 24 -29.22 -37.47 -2.50
C PRO A 24 -29.98 -38.78 -2.21
N TYR A 25 -29.86 -39.79 -3.08
CA TYR A 25 -30.58 -41.04 -2.97
C TYR A 25 -29.80 -42.13 -2.23
N CYS A 26 -28.48 -42.18 -2.39
CA CYS A 26 -27.64 -43.24 -1.78
C CYS A 26 -26.42 -42.72 -1.03
N GLY A 27 -26.18 -41.41 -1.00
CA GLY A 27 -25.04 -40.80 -0.32
C GLY A 27 -23.70 -40.94 -1.05
N ASN A 28 -23.63 -41.64 -2.20
CA ASN A 28 -22.37 -41.80 -2.92
C ASN A 28 -21.78 -40.44 -3.32
N SER A 29 -20.46 -40.29 -3.20
CA SER A 29 -19.78 -39.05 -3.50
C SER A 29 -19.90 -38.68 -4.98
N ASN A 30 -20.18 -37.42 -5.28
CA ASN A 30 -20.19 -36.88 -6.63
C ASN A 30 -18.94 -36.03 -6.85
N TYR A 31 -18.11 -36.46 -7.80
CA TYR A 31 -16.87 -35.76 -8.16
C TYR A 31 -17.12 -34.30 -8.59
N TYR A 32 -18.07 -34.06 -9.48
CA TYR A 32 -18.31 -32.73 -10.05
C TYR A 32 -18.73 -31.68 -9.01
N GLY A 33 -19.59 -32.06 -8.06
CA GLY A 33 -20.03 -31.15 -7.00
C GLY A 33 -18.93 -30.85 -5.99
N GLN A 34 -18.08 -31.83 -5.71
CA GLN A 34 -16.91 -31.65 -4.84
C GLN A 34 -15.83 -30.80 -5.51
N GLU A 35 -15.53 -31.03 -6.79
CA GLU A 35 -14.58 -30.22 -7.56
C GLU A 35 -15.00 -28.75 -7.58
N LYS A 36 -16.29 -28.46 -7.80
CA LYS A 36 -16.80 -27.09 -7.75
C LYS A 36 -16.59 -26.44 -6.38
N SER A 37 -16.85 -27.19 -5.30
CA SER A 37 -16.67 -26.70 -3.93
C SER A 37 -15.19 -26.44 -3.63
N TYR A 38 -14.32 -27.34 -4.08
CA TYR A 38 -12.86 -27.21 -3.98
C TYR A 38 -12.35 -25.96 -4.73
N MET A 39 -12.76 -25.77 -5.99
CA MET A 39 -12.39 -24.60 -6.79
C MET A 39 -12.90 -23.29 -6.19
N LYS A 40 -14.09 -23.29 -5.58
CA LYS A 40 -14.61 -22.12 -4.85
C LYS A 40 -13.76 -21.80 -3.62
N GLY A 41 -13.32 -22.82 -2.88
CA GLY A 41 -12.39 -22.65 -1.76
C GLY A 41 -11.06 -22.05 -2.21
N LEU A 42 -10.48 -22.56 -3.29
CA LEU A 42 -9.26 -22.03 -3.90
C LEU A 42 -9.41 -20.56 -4.35
N ALA A 43 -10.54 -20.18 -4.93
CA ALA A 43 -10.81 -18.80 -5.31
C ALA A 43 -10.86 -17.87 -4.08
N GLY A 44 -11.53 -18.31 -3.01
CA GLY A 44 -11.58 -17.56 -1.75
C GLY A 44 -10.21 -17.40 -1.09
N LEU A 45 -9.36 -18.43 -1.13
CA LEU A 45 -7.98 -18.35 -0.64
C LEU A 45 -7.16 -17.33 -1.44
N ARG A 46 -7.26 -17.33 -2.77
CA ARG A 46 -6.57 -16.35 -3.62
C ARG A 46 -7.00 -14.91 -3.31
N GLN A 47 -8.29 -14.67 -3.10
CA GLN A 47 -8.80 -13.34 -2.74
C GLN A 47 -8.23 -12.86 -1.41
N ARG A 48 -8.24 -13.72 -0.38
CA ARG A 48 -7.65 -13.39 0.93
C ARG A 48 -6.16 -13.06 0.80
N LEU A 49 -5.40 -13.86 0.06
CA LEU A 49 -3.97 -13.58 -0.17
C LEU A 49 -3.73 -12.23 -0.87
N ALA A 50 -4.55 -11.88 -1.86
CA ALA A 50 -4.47 -10.60 -2.55
C ALA A 50 -4.79 -9.42 -1.60
N GLU A 51 -5.79 -9.57 -0.74
CA GLU A 51 -6.18 -8.56 0.26
C GLU A 51 -5.05 -8.33 1.28
N LEU A 52 -4.41 -9.40 1.79
CA LEU A 52 -3.25 -9.27 2.69
C LEU A 52 -2.06 -8.56 2.01
N ALA A 53 -1.81 -8.83 0.73
CA ALA A 53 -0.73 -8.19 -0.01
C ALA A 53 -1.00 -6.69 -0.23
N ASP A 54 -2.24 -6.32 -0.54
CA ASP A 54 -2.63 -4.92 -0.77
C ASP A 54 -2.58 -4.09 0.53
N ILE A 55 -3.05 -4.65 1.64
CA ILE A 55 -2.97 -4.01 2.96
C ILE A 55 -1.51 -3.73 3.34
N ASN A 56 -0.61 -4.71 3.16
CA ASN A 56 0.82 -4.51 3.45
C ASN A 56 1.42 -3.39 2.61
N LYS A 57 1.11 -3.32 1.31
CA LYS A 57 1.62 -2.27 0.43
C LYS A 57 1.14 -0.88 0.87
N LYS A 58 -0.14 -0.75 1.23
CA LYS A 58 -0.71 0.53 1.67
C LYS A 58 -0.07 1.04 2.96
N ILE A 59 0.11 0.17 3.95
CA ILE A 59 0.72 0.54 5.25
C ILE A 59 2.18 0.94 5.06
N ILE A 60 2.96 0.19 4.27
CA ILE A 60 4.39 0.48 4.03
C ILE A 60 4.55 1.86 3.34
N VAL A 61 3.72 2.16 2.34
CA VAL A 61 3.81 3.43 1.61
C VAL A 61 3.42 4.61 2.49
N GLU A 62 2.39 4.48 3.33
CA GLU A 62 1.96 5.58 4.20
C GLU A 62 3.04 5.96 5.23
N GLU A 63 3.62 4.96 5.89
CA GLU A 63 4.68 5.19 6.87
C GLU A 63 5.97 5.70 6.21
N ALA A 64 6.34 5.17 5.04
CA ALA A 64 7.49 5.67 4.29
C ALA A 64 7.33 7.14 3.86
N VAL A 65 6.12 7.55 3.44
CA VAL A 65 5.83 8.94 3.07
C VAL A 65 5.91 9.87 4.28
N LYS A 66 5.36 9.47 5.45
CA LYS A 66 5.49 10.26 6.69
C LYS A 66 6.95 10.51 7.05
N VAL A 67 7.79 9.47 7.01
CA VAL A 67 9.22 9.60 7.30
C VAL A 67 9.91 10.51 6.29
N LEU A 68 9.61 10.36 4.99
CA LEU A 68 10.20 11.19 3.95
C LEU A 68 9.87 12.68 4.14
N VAL A 69 8.61 13.00 4.45
CA VAL A 69 8.16 14.38 4.71
C VAL A 69 8.87 14.97 5.93
N LEU A 70 9.02 14.19 7.01
CA LEU A 70 9.75 14.63 8.20
C LEU A 70 11.23 14.95 7.89
N VAL A 71 11.91 14.08 7.14
CA VAL A 71 13.31 14.30 6.73
C VAL A 71 13.44 15.57 5.89
N LEU A 72 12.55 15.76 4.90
CA LEU A 72 12.56 16.97 4.06
C LEU A 72 12.32 18.24 4.89
N ALA A 73 11.38 18.21 5.83
CA ALA A 73 11.11 19.35 6.71
C ALA A 73 12.34 19.73 7.54
N VAL A 74 13.04 18.75 8.11
CA VAL A 74 14.27 18.98 8.89
C VAL A 74 15.38 19.58 8.00
N VAL A 75 15.56 19.06 6.79
CA VAL A 75 16.56 19.59 5.84
C VAL A 75 16.26 21.04 5.49
N ILE A 76 15.01 21.40 5.22
CA ILE A 76 14.61 22.78 4.91
C ILE A 76 14.93 23.72 6.08
N ILE A 77 14.62 23.31 7.31
CA ILE A 77 14.91 24.10 8.52
C ILE A 77 16.42 24.33 8.67
N LEU A 78 17.24 23.29 8.48
CA LEU A 78 18.70 23.41 8.56
C LEU A 78 19.26 24.36 7.49
N VAL A 79 18.78 24.25 6.25
CA VAL A 79 19.20 25.15 5.16
C VAL A 79 18.81 26.60 5.47
N ALA A 80 17.59 26.84 5.95
CA ALA A 80 17.13 28.17 6.34
C ALA A 80 17.95 28.78 7.48
N ALA A 81 18.34 27.97 8.48
CA ALA A 81 19.21 28.40 9.57
C ALA A 81 20.59 28.82 9.05
N ILE A 82 21.21 28.01 8.18
CA ILE A 82 22.51 28.33 7.58
C ILE A 82 22.45 29.62 6.75
N PHE A 83 21.36 29.81 6.00
CA PHE A 83 21.18 31.01 5.18
C PHE A 83 21.01 32.27 6.04
N SER A 84 20.24 32.16 7.12
CA SER A 84 20.04 33.25 8.09
C SER A 84 21.36 33.69 8.74
N VAL A 85 22.21 32.74 9.16
CA VAL A 85 23.52 33.04 9.76
C VAL A 85 24.42 33.78 8.77
N LYS A 86 24.53 33.29 7.52
CA LYS A 86 25.33 33.96 6.48
C LYS A 86 24.81 35.36 6.16
N ALA A 87 23.49 35.58 6.21
CA ALA A 87 22.92 36.90 5.97
C ALA A 87 23.28 37.89 7.07
N ILE A 88 23.24 37.47 8.33
CA ILE A 88 23.63 38.29 9.49
C ILE A 88 25.12 38.63 9.43
N ASP A 89 25.97 37.66 9.10
CA ASP A 89 27.43 37.85 9.05
C ASP A 89 27.81 38.90 7.97
N ARG A 90 27.22 38.79 6.77
CA ARG A 90 27.40 39.81 5.71
C ARG A 90 26.86 41.18 6.09
N HIS A 91 25.77 41.24 6.85
CA HIS A 91 25.23 42.52 7.33
C HIS A 91 26.17 43.16 8.36
N ASN A 92 26.76 42.36 9.25
CA ASN A 92 27.73 42.84 10.22
C ASN A 92 29.03 43.33 9.57
N GLU A 93 29.55 42.58 8.59
CA GLU A 93 30.73 42.97 7.83
C GLU A 93 30.51 44.29 7.07
N SER A 94 29.35 44.44 6.43
CA SER A 94 29.01 45.68 5.71
C SER A 94 28.81 46.89 6.63
N ILE A 95 28.28 46.71 7.84
CA ILE A 95 28.25 47.78 8.86
C ILE A 95 29.67 48.18 9.28
N ALA A 96 30.54 47.20 9.58
CA ALA A 96 31.90 47.47 10.01
C ALA A 96 32.68 48.27 8.95
N VAL A 97 32.59 47.87 7.67
CA VAL A 97 33.22 48.58 6.56
C VAL A 97 32.65 49.99 6.38
N ASN A 98 31.33 50.16 6.48
CA ASN A 98 30.71 51.48 6.33
C ASN A 98 31.07 52.44 7.47
N ASN A 99 31.23 51.94 8.70
CA ASN A 99 31.67 52.75 9.83
C ASN A 99 33.11 53.23 9.64
N ILE A 100 34.03 52.33 9.25
CA ILE A 100 35.43 52.68 8.94
C ILE A 100 35.47 53.71 7.79
N ARG A 101 34.66 53.52 6.75
CA ARG A 101 34.61 54.46 5.62
C ARG A 101 34.15 55.86 6.05
N LYS A 102 33.19 55.97 6.97
CA LYS A 102 32.75 57.26 7.51
C LYS A 102 33.86 57.93 8.30
N GLU A 103 34.58 57.18 9.15
CA GLU A 103 35.72 57.71 9.91
C GLU A 103 36.83 58.26 8.99
N ILE A 104 37.13 57.58 7.87
CA ILE A 104 38.12 58.03 6.89
C ILE A 104 37.65 59.28 6.13
N ILE A 105 36.36 59.38 5.77
CA ILE A 105 35.82 60.52 4.99
C ILE A 105 35.69 61.78 5.84
N ASP A 106 35.27 61.65 7.11
CA ASP A 106 35.09 62.79 8.03
C ASP A 106 36.43 63.33 8.59
N GLY A 107 37.57 62.76 8.17
CA GLY A 107 38.88 63.40 8.29
C GLY A 107 39.40 63.55 9.73
N ARG A 108 39.40 62.45 10.49
CA ARG A 108 40.26 62.30 11.66
C ARG A 108 41.46 61.43 11.36
#